data_AF-A0A0G2FFM2-F1
#
_entry.id   AF-A0A0G2FFM2-F1
#
_cell.length_a   1.000
_cell.length_b   1.000
_cell.length_c   1.000
_cell.angle_alpha   90.00
_cell.angle_beta   90.00
_cell.angle_gamma   90.00
#
_symmetry.space_group_name_H-M   'P 1'
#
loop_
_entity.id
_entity.type
_entity.pdbx_description
1 polymer ?
#
loop_
_entity_poly.entity_id
_entity_poly.type
_entity_poly.pdbx_seq_one_letter_code
_entity_poly.pdbx_strand_id
1 'polypeptide(L)'
;MALRRLMTATILLAAVSARGIHELETSNDGDAGSSDSDIASPANPKAASDVFSQGDKARFVGMNICGFDFGCNQKGFCDLSEIDAPLPDAPPAYTDPDDPLNNGTAQMVHFVAADNFNIFRLPVSWQYLVNNDLGGPLDPTNFGCYDQLVRGCLSTGAYCIVDLHNYARWGGKRIGEADGPSTAQFADLWRQVAACYRDDDRVWFGIMNEPYGLPSLSAWPKGDGDVLKQVTNPDGTAANLVFDAHLYLDARGSGTGKKCVTSGIEDHWAPLAEWLRENGRQAIVTETGGGDTPSCAKYLCQQLRYLE
;
A
#
# COMPACT_ATOMS: atom_id res chain seq x y z
N MET A 1 -13.05 22.85 3.40
CA MET A 1 -13.30 21.77 2.42
C MET A 1 -12.64 20.44 2.84
N ALA A 2 -12.63 20.12 4.14
CA ALA A 2 -12.05 18.88 4.71
C ALA A 2 -13.12 17.83 5.08
N LEU A 3 -14.39 18.10 4.77
CA LEU A 3 -15.53 17.29 5.23
C LEU A 3 -16.11 16.35 4.16
N ARG A 4 -15.56 16.35 2.93
CA ARG A 4 -16.04 15.48 1.82
C ARG A 4 -15.11 14.31 1.46
N ARG A 5 -13.95 14.19 2.10
CA ARG A 5 -13.03 13.04 1.92
C ARG A 5 -13.13 11.99 3.05
N LEU A 6 -13.96 12.23 4.07
CA LEU A 6 -13.94 11.46 5.31
C LEU A 6 -14.95 10.30 5.40
N MET A 7 -15.85 10.13 4.42
CA MET A 7 -16.89 9.08 4.47
C MET A 7 -16.56 7.81 3.68
N THR A 8 -15.43 7.76 2.98
CA THR A 8 -15.12 6.66 2.02
C THR A 8 -14.37 5.48 2.63
N ALA A 9 -13.82 5.60 3.84
CA ALA A 9 -13.17 4.47 4.50
C ALA A 9 -14.16 3.33 4.83
N THR A 10 -15.46 3.63 4.90
CA THR A 10 -16.53 2.65 5.09
C THR A 10 -16.81 1.82 3.82
N ILE A 11 -16.57 2.38 2.63
CA ILE A 11 -16.91 1.72 1.34
C ILE A 11 -15.80 0.75 0.92
N LEU A 12 -14.52 1.05 1.21
CA LEU A 12 -13.41 0.14 0.90
C LEU A 12 -13.54 -1.22 1.62
N LEU A 13 -14.16 -1.23 2.81
CA LEU A 13 -14.37 -2.45 3.61
C LEU A 13 -15.71 -3.13 3.37
N ALA A 14 -16.59 -2.63 2.50
CA ALA A 14 -17.72 -3.43 2.04
C ALA A 14 -17.22 -4.71 1.34
N ALA A 15 -16.04 -4.68 0.71
CA ALA A 15 -15.40 -5.86 0.12
C ALA A 15 -14.93 -6.91 1.16
N VAL A 16 -14.53 -6.47 2.36
CA VAL A 16 -14.08 -7.33 3.46
C VAL A 16 -15.27 -7.79 4.33
N SER A 17 -16.34 -6.99 4.39
CA SER A 17 -17.52 -7.22 5.23
C SER A 17 -18.70 -7.89 4.50
N ALA A 18 -18.70 -8.00 3.16
CA ALA A 18 -19.84 -8.51 2.36
C ALA A 18 -20.19 -9.99 2.58
N ARG A 19 -19.55 -10.72 3.50
CA ARG A 19 -19.92 -12.11 3.83
C ARG A 19 -20.68 -12.28 5.15
N GLY A 20 -21.18 -11.19 5.74
CA GLY A 20 -21.84 -11.19 7.04
C GLY A 20 -23.36 -11.00 7.08
N ILE A 21 -24.07 -10.82 5.96
CA ILE A 21 -25.51 -10.49 6.02
C ILE A 21 -26.28 -11.21 4.91
N HIS A 22 -26.91 -12.33 5.27
CA HIS A 22 -28.03 -12.90 4.53
C HIS A 22 -29.31 -12.63 5.34
N GLU A 23 -30.38 -12.22 4.64
CA GLU A 23 -31.80 -12.04 5.03
C GLU A 23 -32.19 -10.68 5.65
N LEU A 24 -32.81 -9.79 4.84
CA LEU A 24 -34.27 -9.49 4.70
C LEU A 24 -34.78 -8.59 5.85
N GLU A 25 -35.44 -7.44 5.65
CA GLU A 25 -36.62 -7.17 4.82
C GLU A 25 -36.71 -5.70 4.36
N THR A 26 -37.42 -5.50 3.24
CA THR A 26 -37.84 -4.23 2.64
C THR A 26 -39.08 -3.66 3.32
N SER A 27 -39.14 -2.34 3.54
CA SER A 27 -40.43 -1.61 3.52
C SER A 27 -40.25 -0.18 2.99
N ASN A 28 -41.18 0.18 2.09
CA ASN A 28 -41.36 1.47 1.44
C ASN A 28 -41.97 2.50 2.40
N ASP A 29 -41.61 3.77 2.20
CA ASP A 29 -42.42 5.01 2.29
C ASP A 29 -41.40 6.17 2.23
N GLY A 30 -41.58 7.35 1.63
CA GLY A 30 -42.68 8.08 1.03
C GLY A 30 -42.11 9.50 0.78
N ASP A 31 -42.64 10.15 -0.24
CA ASP A 31 -42.26 11.44 -0.86
C ASP A 31 -42.18 12.68 0.09
N ALA A 32 -41.31 13.65 -0.24
CA ALA A 32 -41.55 15.10 -0.13
C ALA A 32 -40.32 15.92 -0.56
N GLY A 33 -40.49 16.74 -1.61
CA GLY A 33 -39.47 17.66 -2.13
C GLY A 33 -39.28 18.96 -1.35
N SER A 34 -38.19 19.66 -1.64
CA SER A 34 -38.05 21.12 -1.50
C SER A 34 -36.84 21.60 -2.30
N SER A 35 -37.11 22.49 -3.24
CA SER A 35 -36.16 23.29 -4.00
C SER A 35 -35.52 24.37 -3.12
N ASP A 36 -34.22 24.62 -3.27
CA ASP A 36 -33.69 25.98 -3.13
C ASP A 36 -32.38 26.22 -3.92
N SER A 37 -32.48 27.27 -4.73
CA SER A 37 -31.55 28.13 -5.44
C SER A 37 -30.02 27.88 -5.44
N ASP A 38 -29.51 27.76 -6.66
CA ASP A 38 -28.32 28.43 -7.25
C ASP A 38 -27.28 29.03 -6.28
N ILE A 39 -26.27 28.21 -5.95
CA ILE A 39 -24.95 28.69 -5.56
C ILE A 39 -24.04 28.42 -6.74
N ALA A 40 -23.54 29.50 -7.36
CA ALA A 40 -22.58 29.46 -8.45
C ALA A 40 -21.42 28.51 -8.12
N SER A 41 -21.21 27.52 -8.99
CA SER A 41 -20.14 26.53 -8.89
C SER A 41 -18.78 27.23 -8.80
N PRO A 42 -18.00 27.02 -7.72
CA PRO A 42 -16.60 27.42 -7.75
C PRO A 42 -15.88 26.58 -8.80
N ALA A 43 -14.99 27.23 -9.54
CA ALA A 43 -14.22 26.65 -10.63
C ALA A 43 -13.60 25.29 -10.26
N ASN A 44 -13.68 24.36 -11.23
CA ASN A 44 -13.22 22.98 -11.15
C ASN A 44 -11.79 22.91 -10.56
N PRO A 45 -11.55 22.25 -9.41
CA PRO A 45 -10.20 21.96 -8.97
C PRO A 45 -9.52 21.11 -10.04
N LYS A 46 -8.24 21.40 -10.35
CA LYS A 46 -7.39 20.64 -11.29
C LYS A 46 -7.75 19.16 -11.21
N ALA A 47 -8.27 18.59 -12.30
CA ALA A 47 -8.35 17.15 -12.44
C ALA A 47 -6.96 16.60 -12.10
N ALA A 48 -6.88 15.70 -11.11
CA ALA A 48 -5.64 15.00 -10.85
C ALA A 48 -5.23 14.38 -12.19
N SER A 49 -4.12 14.86 -12.76
CA SER A 49 -3.58 14.24 -13.97
C SER A 49 -3.33 12.79 -13.59
N ASP A 50 -4.05 11.87 -14.24
CA ASP A 50 -3.88 10.45 -13.99
C ASP A 50 -2.40 10.13 -14.17
N VAL A 51 -1.72 9.85 -13.05
CA VAL A 51 -0.28 9.56 -12.98
C VAL A 51 0.01 8.19 -13.62
N PHE A 52 -0.98 7.57 -14.25
CA PHE A 52 -0.84 6.36 -15.02
C PHE A 52 -1.35 6.50 -16.46
N SER A 53 -1.82 7.69 -16.85
CA SER A 53 -2.12 8.00 -18.24
C SER A 53 -0.82 8.35 -19.00
N GLN A 54 -0.58 7.63 -20.10
CA GLN A 54 0.49 7.75 -21.11
C GLN A 54 1.79 6.94 -20.90
N GLY A 55 1.98 5.93 -21.77
CA GLY A 55 3.24 5.24 -22.03
C GLY A 55 3.06 3.73 -22.29
N ASP A 56 3.85 3.17 -23.21
CA ASP A 56 3.91 1.73 -23.49
C ASP A 56 4.89 0.99 -22.56
N LYS A 57 5.31 1.61 -21.44
CA LYS A 57 6.35 1.11 -20.54
C LYS A 57 5.99 1.22 -19.07
N ALA A 58 6.47 0.29 -18.24
CA ALA A 58 6.50 0.43 -16.79
C ALA A 58 7.01 1.82 -16.36
N ARG A 59 6.15 2.57 -15.66
CA ARG A 59 6.40 3.97 -15.27
C ARG A 59 7.25 4.10 -14.01
N PHE A 60 7.22 3.08 -13.15
CA PHE A 60 7.81 3.13 -11.82
C PHE A 60 8.75 1.96 -11.61
N VAL A 61 10.01 2.28 -11.26
CA VAL A 61 11.05 1.31 -10.92
C VAL A 61 11.70 1.78 -9.64
N GLY A 62 11.85 0.86 -8.70
CA GLY A 62 12.12 1.21 -7.32
C GLY A 62 12.52 0.01 -6.48
N MET A 63 12.63 0.27 -5.18
CA MET A 63 12.86 -0.77 -4.17
C MET A 63 12.19 -0.41 -2.84
N ASN A 64 12.18 -1.41 -1.95
CA ASN A 64 11.79 -1.25 -0.57
C ASN A 64 13.00 -0.77 0.26
N ILE A 65 12.82 0.29 1.04
CA ILE A 65 13.77 0.75 2.05
C ILE A 65 13.19 0.35 3.41
N CYS A 66 13.52 -0.88 3.81
CA CYS A 66 13.01 -1.54 5.02
C CYS A 66 13.72 -1.04 6.29
N GLY A 67 13.17 -1.43 7.44
CA GLY A 67 13.75 -1.22 8.76
C GLY A 67 12.73 -0.86 9.83
N PHE A 68 11.78 0.02 9.50
CA PHE A 68 10.64 0.38 10.38
C PHE A 68 9.59 -0.74 10.48
N ASP A 69 9.71 -1.78 9.67
CA ASP A 69 8.94 -3.02 9.68
C ASP A 69 9.66 -4.18 10.40
N PHE A 70 10.93 -4.01 10.81
CA PHE A 70 11.63 -5.06 11.53
C PHE A 70 10.94 -5.34 12.87
N GLY A 71 10.95 -6.62 13.26
CA GLY A 71 10.13 -7.14 14.36
C GLY A 71 8.70 -7.51 13.97
N CYS A 72 8.22 -7.15 12.76
CA CYS A 72 6.92 -7.60 12.28
C CYS A 72 6.92 -9.05 11.81
N ASN A 73 5.80 -9.75 12.05
CA ASN A 73 5.53 -11.04 11.47
C ASN A 73 4.13 -11.10 10.84
N GLN A 74 3.89 -12.15 10.05
CA GLN A 74 2.62 -12.35 9.35
C GLN A 74 1.39 -12.35 10.26
N LYS A 75 1.53 -12.66 11.56
CA LYS A 75 0.38 -12.59 12.47
C LYS A 75 0.03 -11.16 12.91
N GLY A 76 0.75 -10.14 12.43
CA GLY A 76 0.54 -8.74 12.80
C GLY A 76 1.05 -8.40 14.21
N PHE A 77 1.97 -9.21 14.76
CA PHE A 77 2.79 -8.77 15.89
C PHE A 77 4.01 -8.04 15.34
N CYS A 78 4.32 -6.87 15.90
CA CYS A 78 5.50 -6.09 15.57
C CYS A 78 6.17 -5.67 16.88
N ASP A 79 7.37 -6.20 17.14
CA ASP A 79 8.17 -5.85 18.31
C ASP A 79 8.97 -4.59 18.05
N LEU A 80 8.66 -3.50 18.76
CA LEU A 80 9.30 -2.21 18.53
C LEU A 80 10.78 -2.19 18.95
N SER A 81 11.25 -3.15 19.76
CA SER A 81 12.69 -3.22 20.10
C SER A 81 13.55 -3.82 19.00
N GLU A 82 12.93 -4.42 17.98
CA GLU A 82 13.63 -5.01 16.83
C GLU A 82 13.68 -4.04 15.63
N ILE A 83 13.12 -2.83 15.78
CA ILE A 83 13.15 -1.81 14.72
C ILE A 83 14.59 -1.33 14.52
N ASP A 84 14.98 -1.29 13.25
CA ASP A 84 16.23 -0.70 12.79
C ASP A 84 15.93 0.29 11.66
N ALA A 85 15.55 1.50 12.06
CA ALA A 85 15.22 2.60 11.17
C ALA A 85 16.41 2.93 10.28
N PRO A 86 16.22 3.02 8.94
CA PRO A 86 17.29 3.30 7.99
C PRO A 86 17.58 4.82 7.95
N LEU A 87 17.86 5.41 9.11
CA LEU A 87 18.19 6.83 9.30
C LEU A 87 19.39 6.96 10.26
N PRO A 88 20.43 7.73 9.89
CA PRO A 88 21.64 7.85 10.70
C PRO A 88 21.41 8.59 12.03
N ASP A 89 20.40 9.46 12.07
CA ASP A 89 20.05 10.27 13.25
C ASP A 89 18.74 9.80 13.92
N ALA A 90 18.30 8.56 13.65
CA ALA A 90 17.15 7.98 14.36
C ALA A 90 17.41 7.92 15.88
N PRO A 91 16.35 7.93 16.71
CA PRO A 91 16.51 7.71 18.15
C PRO A 91 17.32 6.43 18.41
N PRO A 92 18.27 6.41 19.37
CA PRO A 92 19.14 5.25 19.61
C PRO A 92 18.41 3.94 19.95
N ALA A 93 17.12 4.01 20.27
CA ALA A 93 16.27 2.83 20.47
C ALA A 93 15.88 2.13 19.16
N TYR A 94 16.09 2.77 18.02
CA TYR A 94 15.58 2.36 16.71
C TYR A 94 16.67 2.35 15.63
N THR A 95 17.95 2.43 15.97
CA THR A 95 19.00 2.32 14.96
C THR A 95 20.27 1.74 15.58
N ASP A 96 20.91 0.83 14.85
CA ASP A 96 22.28 0.45 15.15
C ASP A 96 23.24 1.51 14.57
N PRO A 97 23.96 2.29 15.40
CA PRO A 97 24.91 3.29 14.90
C PRO A 97 26.10 2.67 14.15
N ASP A 98 26.34 1.36 14.34
CA ASP A 98 27.42 0.63 13.66
C ASP A 98 26.96 -0.05 12.36
N ASP A 99 25.66 -0.04 12.03
CA ASP A 99 25.17 -0.57 10.75
C ASP A 99 25.51 0.39 9.60
N PRO A 100 26.41 0.03 8.66
CA PRO A 100 26.74 0.86 7.51
C PRO A 100 25.56 1.09 6.54
N LEU A 101 24.47 0.34 6.69
CA LEU A 101 23.27 0.43 5.85
C LEU A 101 22.16 1.31 6.47
N ASN A 102 22.34 1.87 7.66
CA ASN A 102 21.37 2.71 8.37
C ASN A 102 21.12 4.10 7.73
N ASN A 103 21.38 4.28 6.43
CA ASN A 103 21.18 5.54 5.71
C ASN A 103 20.37 5.33 4.42
N GLY A 104 19.09 5.04 4.61
CA GLY A 104 18.12 4.85 3.52
C GLY A 104 18.03 6.06 2.59
N THR A 105 18.20 7.29 3.10
CA THR A 105 18.22 8.49 2.25
C THR A 105 19.40 8.49 1.29
N ALA A 106 20.61 8.16 1.76
CA ALA A 106 21.78 8.04 0.89
C ALA A 106 21.62 6.91 -0.13
N GLN A 107 21.03 5.78 0.27
CA GLN A 107 20.70 4.68 -0.65
C GLN A 107 19.76 5.15 -1.76
N MET A 108 18.66 5.83 -1.40
CA MET A 108 17.71 6.36 -2.38
C MET A 108 18.38 7.36 -3.34
N VAL A 109 19.21 8.28 -2.82
CA VAL A 109 19.99 9.21 -3.67
C VAL A 109 20.87 8.44 -4.66
N HIS A 110 21.55 7.38 -4.21
CA HIS A 110 22.35 6.53 -5.07
C HIS A 110 21.50 5.87 -6.17
N PHE A 111 20.39 5.23 -5.84
CA PHE A 111 19.55 4.52 -6.82
C PHE A 111 18.87 5.44 -7.82
N VAL A 112 18.48 6.66 -7.42
CA VAL A 112 18.00 7.67 -8.37
C VAL A 112 19.12 8.06 -9.34
N ALA A 113 20.33 8.33 -8.84
CA ALA A 113 21.44 8.84 -9.65
C ALA A 113 22.09 7.78 -10.55
N ALA A 114 22.26 6.55 -10.05
CA ALA A 114 22.98 5.47 -10.72
C ALA A 114 22.07 4.58 -11.56
N ASP A 115 20.85 4.29 -11.06
CA ASP A 115 19.96 3.28 -11.63
C ASP A 115 18.64 3.85 -12.16
N ASN A 116 18.46 5.18 -12.09
CA ASN A 116 17.27 5.89 -12.56
C ASN A 116 15.97 5.39 -11.89
N PHE A 117 16.06 4.99 -10.62
CA PHE A 117 14.89 4.66 -9.82
C PHE A 117 14.07 5.93 -9.56
N ASN A 118 12.75 5.77 -9.46
CA ASN A 118 11.83 6.90 -9.34
C ASN A 118 10.66 6.66 -8.37
N ILE A 119 10.65 5.51 -7.69
CA ILE A 119 9.74 5.22 -6.59
C ILE A 119 10.47 4.45 -5.49
N PHE A 120 10.12 4.67 -4.22
CA PHE A 120 10.58 3.85 -3.11
C PHE A 120 9.40 3.48 -2.22
N ARG A 121 9.39 2.25 -1.71
CA ARG A 121 8.41 1.79 -0.72
C ARG A 121 9.06 1.78 0.64
N LEU A 122 8.35 2.32 1.63
CA LEU A 122 8.86 2.58 2.97
C LEU A 122 7.97 1.83 3.98
N PRO A 123 8.21 0.52 4.19
CA PRO A 123 7.45 -0.27 5.15
C PRO A 123 7.53 0.30 6.56
N VAL A 124 6.41 0.32 7.28
CA VAL A 124 6.34 0.71 8.69
C VAL A 124 5.24 -0.06 9.39
N SER A 125 5.50 -0.47 10.64
CA SER A 125 4.47 -1.13 11.45
C SER A 125 3.43 -0.14 11.99
N TRP A 126 2.18 -0.58 12.07
CA TRP A 126 1.11 0.16 12.76
C TRP A 126 1.51 0.44 14.21
N GLN A 127 2.05 -0.57 14.91
CA GLN A 127 2.52 -0.47 16.27
C GLN A 127 3.52 0.68 16.46
N TYR A 128 4.43 0.89 15.50
CA TYR A 128 5.38 1.99 15.55
C TYR A 128 4.69 3.34 15.44
N LEU A 129 3.83 3.51 14.43
CA LEU A 129 3.15 4.78 14.14
C LEU A 129 2.33 5.33 15.31
N VAL A 130 1.74 4.45 16.11
CA VAL A 130 0.89 4.82 17.27
C VAL A 130 1.51 4.43 18.61
N ASN A 131 2.77 3.99 18.64
CA ASN A 131 3.47 3.54 19.85
C ASN A 131 2.65 2.53 20.68
N ASN A 132 2.15 1.48 20.02
CA ASN A 132 1.25 0.45 20.56
C ASN A 132 -0.12 0.94 21.09
N ASP A 133 -0.48 2.22 20.94
CA ASP A 133 -1.79 2.75 21.31
C ASP A 133 -2.82 2.54 20.19
N LEU A 134 -3.42 1.34 20.14
CA LEU A 134 -4.36 0.96 19.08
C LEU A 134 -5.59 1.89 19.03
N GLY A 135 -5.68 2.68 17.95
CA GLY A 135 -6.75 3.67 17.77
C GLY A 135 -6.45 5.03 18.42
N GLY A 136 -5.26 5.17 19.00
CA GLY A 136 -4.71 6.44 19.47
C GLY A 136 -4.21 7.33 18.33
N PRO A 137 -3.70 8.53 18.67
CA PRO A 137 -3.07 9.40 17.69
C PRO A 137 -1.75 8.81 17.17
N LEU A 138 -1.28 9.32 16.03
CA LEU A 138 0.12 9.14 15.63
C LEU A 138 1.03 9.63 16.76
N ASP A 139 1.97 8.79 17.19
CA ASP A 139 2.96 9.17 18.18
C ASP A 139 3.91 10.20 17.55
N PRO A 140 4.05 11.41 18.12
CA PRO A 140 4.80 12.48 17.47
C PRO A 140 6.30 12.18 17.35
N THR A 141 6.86 11.35 18.24
CA THR A 141 8.28 10.97 18.20
C THR A 141 8.51 9.94 17.11
N ASN A 142 7.74 8.85 17.12
CA ASN A 142 7.88 7.77 16.15
C ASN A 142 7.50 8.24 14.74
N PHE A 143 6.36 8.93 14.62
CA PHE A 143 5.95 9.47 13.32
C PHE A 143 6.92 10.55 12.82
N GLY A 144 7.46 11.40 13.70
CA GLY A 144 8.48 12.38 13.33
C GLY A 144 9.79 11.74 12.84
N CYS A 145 10.16 10.57 13.37
CA CYS A 145 11.26 9.77 12.86
C CYS A 145 10.93 9.18 11.48
N TYR A 146 9.77 8.56 11.32
CA TYR A 146 9.35 7.99 10.04
C TYR A 146 9.19 9.05 8.93
N ASP A 147 8.65 10.24 9.25
CA ASP A 147 8.53 11.35 8.30
C ASP A 147 9.91 11.79 7.78
N GLN A 148 10.99 11.71 8.57
CA GLN A 148 12.33 12.02 8.06
C GLN A 148 12.73 11.11 6.88
N LEU A 149 12.39 9.81 6.93
CA LEU A 149 12.64 8.90 5.81
C LEU A 149 11.76 9.24 4.60
N VAL A 150 10.47 9.55 4.82
CA VAL A 150 9.54 9.97 3.75
C VAL A 150 10.03 11.26 3.08
N ARG A 151 10.44 12.26 3.87
CA ARG A 151 11.02 13.51 3.36
C ARG A 151 12.34 13.29 2.64
N GLY A 152 13.19 12.41 3.16
CA GLY A 152 14.42 11.95 2.50
C GLY A 152 14.12 11.39 1.11
N CYS A 153 13.14 10.48 1.00
CA CYS A 153 12.66 9.95 -0.26
C CYS A 153 12.17 11.05 -1.21
N LEU A 154 11.27 11.93 -0.75
CA LEU A 154 10.69 13.01 -1.58
C LEU A 154 11.75 14.02 -2.07
N SER A 155 12.83 14.22 -1.31
CA SER A 155 13.95 15.10 -1.67
C SER A 155 14.74 14.61 -2.88
N THR A 156 14.71 13.31 -3.18
CA THR A 156 15.34 12.73 -4.37
C THR A 156 14.60 13.06 -5.66
N GLY A 157 13.35 13.52 -5.56
CA GLY A 157 12.44 13.68 -6.70
C GLY A 157 11.51 12.48 -6.92
N ALA A 158 11.78 11.34 -6.28
CA ALA A 158 10.99 10.11 -6.40
C ALA A 158 9.58 10.20 -5.78
N TYR A 159 8.75 9.22 -6.12
CA TYR A 159 7.52 8.87 -5.42
C TYR A 159 7.83 8.01 -4.19
N CYS A 160 6.99 8.09 -3.15
CA CYS A 160 7.23 7.39 -1.88
C CYS A 160 5.95 6.68 -1.44
N ILE A 161 5.98 5.35 -1.37
CA ILE A 161 4.88 4.54 -0.87
C ILE A 161 5.04 4.41 0.65
N VAL A 162 4.07 4.95 1.40
CA VAL A 162 3.90 4.67 2.83
C VAL A 162 3.18 3.34 2.95
N ASP A 163 3.90 2.29 3.34
CA ASP A 163 3.36 0.93 3.43
C ASP A 163 3.09 0.53 4.89
N LEU A 164 1.85 0.17 5.19
CA LEU A 164 1.50 -0.34 6.51
C LEU A 164 1.74 -1.86 6.59
N HIS A 165 2.82 -2.26 7.26
CA HIS A 165 3.39 -3.61 7.16
C HIS A 165 2.75 -4.64 8.13
N ASN A 166 1.42 -4.79 8.07
CA ASN A 166 0.64 -5.44 9.15
C ASN A 166 -0.18 -6.69 8.77
N TYR A 167 -0.18 -7.14 7.51
CA TYR A 167 -0.84 -8.40 7.11
C TYR A 167 -2.35 -8.45 7.45
N ALA A 168 -3.01 -7.29 7.39
CA ALA A 168 -4.38 -7.04 7.82
C ALA A 168 -4.68 -7.41 9.29
N ARG A 169 -3.65 -7.36 10.16
CA ARG A 169 -3.72 -7.81 11.55
C ARG A 169 -3.02 -6.87 12.52
N TRP A 170 -3.45 -6.97 13.78
CA TRP A 170 -2.79 -6.38 14.95
C TRP A 170 -2.80 -7.42 16.08
N GLY A 171 -1.63 -7.76 16.62
CA GLY A 171 -1.52 -8.67 17.76
C GLY A 171 -2.16 -10.05 17.54
N GLY A 172 -2.08 -10.59 16.32
CA GLY A 172 -2.70 -11.87 15.96
C GLY A 172 -4.14 -11.77 15.46
N LYS A 173 -4.76 -10.60 15.53
CA LYS A 173 -6.20 -10.41 15.30
C LYS A 173 -6.47 -9.65 14.01
N ARG A 174 -7.46 -10.08 13.23
CA ARG A 174 -7.78 -9.48 11.93
C ARG A 174 -8.59 -8.20 12.10
N ILE A 175 -8.31 -7.21 11.27
CA ILE A 175 -9.08 -5.96 11.22
C ILE A 175 -10.52 -6.29 10.80
N GLY A 176 -11.49 -5.73 11.52
CA GLY A 176 -12.93 -5.89 11.26
C GLY A 176 -13.55 -7.16 11.86
N GLU A 177 -12.77 -8.05 12.47
CA GLU A 177 -13.30 -9.18 13.24
C GLU A 177 -13.57 -8.79 14.69
N ALA A 178 -14.45 -9.56 15.36
CA ALA A 178 -14.96 -9.23 16.70
C ALA A 178 -13.88 -9.06 17.78
N ASP A 179 -12.72 -9.70 17.61
CA ASP A 179 -11.60 -9.69 18.54
C ASP A 179 -10.37 -8.93 18.01
N GLY A 180 -10.49 -8.22 16.89
CA GLY A 180 -9.42 -7.42 16.31
C GLY A 180 -9.72 -5.93 16.23
N PRO A 181 -8.84 -5.14 15.61
CA PRO A 181 -9.08 -3.72 15.40
C PRO A 181 -10.37 -3.48 14.64
N SER A 182 -11.15 -2.50 15.06
CA SER A 182 -12.30 -2.07 14.30
C SER A 182 -11.90 -1.42 12.98
N THR A 183 -12.81 -1.46 12.01
CA THR A 183 -12.66 -0.76 10.74
C THR A 183 -12.52 0.75 10.92
N ALA A 184 -13.13 1.30 11.98
CA ALA A 184 -13.02 2.71 12.36
C ALA A 184 -11.62 3.07 12.87
N GLN A 185 -10.99 2.23 13.70
CA GLN A 185 -9.62 2.45 14.16
C GLN A 185 -8.62 2.40 12.99
N PHE A 186 -8.80 1.46 12.07
CA PHE A 186 -7.97 1.38 10.86
C PHE A 186 -8.17 2.58 9.93
N ALA A 187 -9.43 3.01 9.73
CA ALA A 187 -9.75 4.20 8.96
C ALA A 187 -9.16 5.48 9.58
N ASP A 188 -9.19 5.59 10.92
CA ASP A 188 -8.65 6.76 11.62
C ASP A 188 -7.13 6.87 11.48
N LEU A 189 -6.39 5.75 11.53
CA LEU A 189 -4.96 5.74 11.22
C LEU A 189 -4.69 6.37 9.84
N TRP A 190 -5.36 5.87 8.79
CA TRP A 190 -5.16 6.39 7.43
C TRP A 190 -5.63 7.83 7.28
N ARG A 191 -6.67 8.25 8.01
CA ARG A 191 -7.08 9.66 8.07
C ARG A 191 -5.96 10.54 8.60
N GLN A 192 -5.29 10.12 9.68
CA GLN A 192 -4.19 10.87 10.28
C GLN A 192 -2.98 10.96 9.34
N VAL A 193 -2.55 9.81 8.79
CA VAL A 193 -1.43 9.76 7.82
C VAL A 193 -1.72 10.60 6.57
N ALA A 194 -2.92 10.47 5.99
CA ALA A 194 -3.32 11.24 4.82
C ALA A 194 -3.40 12.74 5.12
N ALA A 195 -3.75 13.15 6.35
CA ALA A 195 -3.74 14.56 6.73
C ALA A 195 -2.33 15.16 6.75
N CYS A 196 -1.32 14.39 7.16
CA CYS A 196 0.09 14.79 7.17
C CYS A 196 0.67 15.00 5.77
N TYR A 197 0.29 14.14 4.81
CA TYR A 197 0.85 14.14 3.45
C TYR A 197 -0.09 14.68 2.37
N ARG A 198 -1.21 15.33 2.76
CA ARG A 198 -2.28 15.75 1.83
C ARG A 198 -1.82 16.68 0.70
N ASP A 199 -0.75 17.42 0.93
CA ASP A 199 -0.21 18.45 0.04
C ASP A 199 0.97 17.91 -0.81
N ASP A 200 1.37 16.65 -0.61
CA ASP A 200 2.44 15.95 -1.33
C ASP A 200 1.85 14.98 -2.37
N ASP A 201 1.86 15.37 -3.64
CA ASP A 201 1.33 14.57 -4.77
C ASP A 201 2.18 13.33 -5.15
N ARG A 202 3.35 13.20 -4.52
CA ARG A 202 4.28 12.09 -4.70
C ARG A 202 4.21 11.03 -3.60
N VAL A 203 3.40 11.24 -2.57
CA VAL A 203 3.15 10.23 -1.53
C VAL A 203 2.04 9.29 -2.00
N TRP A 204 2.33 8.00 -1.99
CA TRP A 204 1.37 6.93 -2.27
C TRP A 204 1.03 6.19 -0.98
N PHE A 205 -0.24 5.81 -0.82
CA PHE A 205 -0.73 5.16 0.38
C PHE A 205 -0.87 3.64 0.13
N GLY A 206 0.14 2.87 0.56
CA GLY A 206 0.13 1.41 0.58
C GLY A 206 -0.73 0.91 1.72
N ILE A 207 -2.02 0.69 1.44
CA ILE A 207 -3.08 0.51 2.45
C ILE A 207 -2.78 -0.60 3.45
N MET A 208 -2.23 -1.72 2.99
CA MET A 208 -1.88 -2.86 3.83
C MET A 208 -0.95 -3.82 3.10
N ASN A 209 0.17 -4.15 3.72
CA ASN A 209 1.04 -5.22 3.26
C ASN A 209 0.36 -6.59 3.39
N GLU A 210 0.44 -7.40 2.34
CA GLU A 210 0.11 -8.83 2.27
C GLU A 210 -1.04 -9.35 3.17
N PRO A 211 -2.29 -8.88 2.98
CA PRO A 211 -3.44 -9.56 3.55
C PRO A 211 -3.49 -11.04 3.10
N TYR A 212 -3.51 -11.98 4.05
CA TYR A 212 -3.58 -13.42 3.75
C TYR A 212 -4.64 -14.14 4.59
N GLY A 213 -4.99 -15.35 4.13
CA GLY A 213 -6.19 -16.04 4.58
C GLY A 213 -7.46 -15.49 3.91
N LEU A 214 -7.28 -14.66 2.88
CA LEU A 214 -8.26 -14.35 1.86
C LEU A 214 -8.29 -15.51 0.83
N PRO A 215 -9.40 -15.76 0.13
CA PRO A 215 -9.41 -16.77 -0.95
C PRO A 215 -8.30 -16.48 -2.00
N SER A 216 -7.67 -17.54 -2.54
CA SER A 216 -6.35 -17.46 -3.20
C SER A 216 -6.25 -16.58 -4.46
N LEU A 217 -5.04 -16.09 -4.76
CA LEU A 217 -4.68 -15.24 -5.92
C LEU A 217 -5.06 -15.82 -7.30
N SER A 218 -5.01 -17.14 -7.50
CA SER A 218 -5.44 -17.77 -8.77
C SER A 218 -6.96 -17.68 -9.01
N ALA A 219 -7.74 -17.42 -7.96
CA ALA A 219 -9.16 -17.10 -8.03
C ALA A 219 -9.43 -15.59 -7.95
N TRP A 220 -8.40 -14.76 -7.70
CA TRP A 220 -8.57 -13.33 -7.44
C TRP A 220 -9.23 -12.59 -8.62
N PRO A 221 -8.82 -12.77 -9.90
CA PRO A 221 -9.51 -12.12 -11.03
C PRO A 221 -11.01 -12.46 -11.12
N LYS A 222 -11.45 -13.62 -10.63
CA LYS A 222 -12.85 -14.07 -10.66
C LYS A 222 -13.55 -14.02 -9.28
N GLY A 223 -12.86 -13.50 -8.27
CA GLY A 223 -13.28 -13.48 -6.88
C GLY A 223 -13.09 -12.07 -6.32
N ASP A 224 -12.08 -11.89 -5.48
CA ASP A 224 -11.84 -10.62 -4.78
C ASP A 224 -11.54 -9.47 -5.76
N GLY A 225 -10.94 -9.72 -6.92
CA GLY A 225 -10.75 -8.75 -7.98
C GLY A 225 -12.07 -8.17 -8.52
N ASP A 226 -13.11 -8.99 -8.68
CA ASP A 226 -14.43 -8.54 -9.12
C ASP A 226 -15.18 -7.72 -8.07
N VAL A 227 -14.84 -7.89 -6.79
CA VAL A 227 -15.35 -7.05 -5.71
C VAL A 227 -14.55 -5.76 -5.64
N LEU A 228 -13.22 -5.85 -5.62
CA LEU A 228 -12.32 -4.70 -5.49
C LEU A 228 -12.36 -3.79 -6.73
N LYS A 229 -12.72 -4.32 -7.92
CA LYS A 229 -12.87 -3.46 -9.11
C LYS A 229 -13.99 -2.44 -8.97
N GLN A 230 -14.97 -2.71 -8.11
CA GLN A 230 -16.12 -1.83 -7.84
C GLN A 230 -15.75 -0.67 -6.90
N VAL A 231 -14.59 -0.73 -6.25
CA VAL A 231 -14.09 0.34 -5.42
C VAL A 231 -13.80 1.56 -6.28
N THR A 232 -14.44 2.67 -5.92
CA THR A 232 -14.31 3.97 -6.58
C THR A 232 -14.06 5.06 -5.56
N ASN A 233 -13.46 6.15 -6.03
CA ASN A 233 -13.40 7.42 -5.35
C ASN A 233 -14.83 7.96 -5.11
N PRO A 234 -15.01 8.93 -4.19
CA PRO A 234 -16.32 9.55 -3.94
C PRO A 234 -16.97 10.22 -5.15
N ASP A 235 -16.18 10.59 -6.17
CA ASP A 235 -16.67 11.12 -7.44
C ASP A 235 -17.07 10.02 -8.44
N GLY A 236 -17.05 8.76 -8.03
CA GLY A 236 -17.39 7.59 -8.83
C GLY A 236 -16.27 7.10 -9.74
N THR A 237 -15.10 7.76 -9.75
CA THR A 237 -13.98 7.36 -10.61
C THR A 237 -13.09 6.31 -9.95
N ALA A 238 -12.32 5.55 -10.73
CA ALA A 238 -11.23 4.72 -10.21
C ALA A 238 -9.85 5.39 -10.38
N ALA A 239 -9.83 6.71 -10.64
CA ALA A 239 -8.60 7.44 -10.92
C ALA A 239 -7.61 7.33 -9.74
N ASN A 240 -6.36 7.01 -10.04
CA ASN A 240 -5.28 6.78 -9.06
C ASN A 240 -5.55 5.66 -8.03
N LEU A 241 -6.50 4.76 -8.28
CA LEU A 241 -6.71 3.53 -7.49
C LEU A 241 -6.07 2.35 -8.21
N VAL A 242 -4.88 1.96 -7.76
CA VAL A 242 -4.05 0.92 -8.36
C VAL A 242 -4.03 -0.32 -7.48
N PHE A 243 -4.11 -1.49 -8.11
CA PHE A 243 -3.97 -2.76 -7.41
C PHE A 243 -2.51 -2.99 -7.00
N ASP A 244 -2.30 -3.44 -5.77
CA ASP A 244 -1.00 -3.80 -5.26
C ASP A 244 -0.81 -5.32 -5.35
N ALA A 245 0.27 -5.75 -5.99
CA ALA A 245 0.57 -7.16 -6.24
C ALA A 245 1.99 -7.53 -5.82
N HIS A 246 2.14 -8.70 -5.20
CA HIS A 246 3.42 -9.24 -4.78
C HIS A 246 3.66 -10.58 -5.45
N LEU A 247 4.91 -10.87 -5.83
CA LEU A 247 5.29 -12.22 -6.28
C LEU A 247 6.78 -12.46 -6.09
N TYR A 248 7.11 -13.55 -5.40
CA TYR A 248 8.48 -14.06 -5.31
C TYR A 248 8.70 -15.25 -6.24
N LEU A 249 9.96 -15.45 -6.63
CA LEU A 249 10.33 -16.37 -7.72
C LEU A 249 10.90 -17.72 -7.24
N ASP A 250 10.99 -17.92 -5.93
CA ASP A 250 11.40 -19.18 -5.32
C ASP A 250 10.30 -20.24 -5.43
N ALA A 251 10.65 -21.51 -5.21
CA ALA A 251 9.74 -22.64 -5.41
C ALA A 251 8.45 -22.61 -4.57
N ARG A 252 8.42 -21.81 -3.50
CA ARG A 252 7.24 -21.63 -2.64
C ARG A 252 6.55 -20.27 -2.84
N GLY A 253 7.08 -19.40 -3.70
CA GLY A 253 6.62 -18.02 -3.86
C GLY A 253 6.67 -17.21 -2.56
N SER A 254 7.61 -17.54 -1.67
CA SER A 254 7.70 -17.00 -0.30
C SER A 254 8.78 -15.94 -0.11
N GLY A 255 9.71 -15.81 -1.07
CA GLY A 255 10.89 -14.95 -0.95
C GLY A 255 11.99 -15.49 -0.04
N THR A 256 11.77 -16.63 0.64
CA THR A 256 12.77 -17.21 1.56
C THR A 256 13.81 -18.11 0.87
N GLY A 257 13.52 -18.55 -0.36
CA GLY A 257 14.44 -19.38 -1.13
C GLY A 257 15.54 -18.57 -1.84
N LYS A 258 16.79 -19.08 -1.81
CA LYS A 258 17.94 -18.44 -2.47
C LYS A 258 17.92 -18.54 -4.01
N LYS A 259 17.16 -19.49 -4.56
CA LYS A 259 17.12 -19.80 -6.00
C LYS A 259 15.74 -19.51 -6.55
N CYS A 260 15.73 -18.99 -7.78
CA CYS A 260 14.51 -18.73 -8.52
C CYS A 260 14.23 -19.88 -9.49
N VAL A 261 12.97 -20.26 -9.63
CA VAL A 261 12.55 -21.40 -10.47
C VAL A 261 11.56 -20.99 -11.57
N THR A 262 11.02 -19.78 -11.51
CA THR A 262 10.02 -19.25 -12.44
C THR A 262 10.19 -17.73 -12.61
N SER A 263 9.68 -17.16 -13.71
CA SER A 263 9.49 -15.71 -13.88
C SER A 263 8.10 -15.25 -13.42
N GLY A 264 7.16 -16.19 -13.19
CA GLY A 264 5.77 -15.91 -12.83
C GLY A 264 4.87 -15.45 -13.97
N ILE A 265 5.38 -15.38 -15.21
CA ILE A 265 4.65 -14.79 -16.33
C ILE A 265 3.39 -15.59 -16.67
N GLU A 266 3.54 -16.89 -16.96
CA GLU A 266 2.43 -17.72 -17.46
C GLU A 266 1.34 -17.93 -16.40
N ASP A 267 1.74 -18.14 -15.15
CA ASP A 267 0.82 -18.52 -14.07
C ASP A 267 0.21 -17.33 -13.32
N HIS A 268 0.83 -16.14 -13.37
CA HIS A 268 0.43 -14.99 -12.56
C HIS A 268 0.30 -13.70 -13.37
N TRP A 269 1.36 -13.25 -14.04
CA TRP A 269 1.36 -11.91 -14.65
C TRP A 269 0.52 -11.81 -15.91
N ALA A 270 0.55 -12.82 -16.78
CA ALA A 270 -0.26 -12.81 -17.99
C ALA A 270 -1.78 -12.83 -17.70
N PRO A 271 -2.29 -13.73 -16.83
CA PRO A 271 -3.70 -13.69 -16.43
C PRO A 271 -4.11 -12.39 -15.74
N LEU A 272 -3.24 -11.83 -14.87
CA LEU A 272 -3.52 -10.55 -14.22
C LEU A 272 -3.57 -9.41 -15.23
N ALA A 273 -2.60 -9.34 -16.15
CA ALA A 273 -2.54 -8.30 -17.17
C ALA A 273 -3.72 -8.36 -18.14
N GLU A 274 -4.20 -9.56 -18.50
CA GLU A 274 -5.43 -9.74 -19.27
C GLU A 274 -6.63 -9.16 -18.53
N TRP A 275 -6.85 -9.57 -17.28
CA TRP A 275 -7.96 -9.07 -16.46
C TRP A 275 -7.92 -7.55 -16.24
N LEU A 276 -6.74 -6.99 -15.98
CA LEU A 276 -6.56 -5.55 -15.80
C LEU A 276 -6.96 -4.77 -17.06
N ARG A 277 -6.57 -5.25 -18.25
CA ARG A 277 -6.96 -4.64 -19.54
C ARG A 277 -8.46 -4.74 -19.78
N GLU A 278 -9.06 -5.90 -19.53
CA GLU A 278 -10.51 -6.11 -19.69
C GLU A 278 -11.35 -5.19 -18.79
N ASN A 279 -10.84 -4.87 -17.59
CA ASN A 279 -11.57 -4.08 -16.60
C ASN A 279 -11.13 -2.60 -16.55
N GLY A 280 -10.20 -2.17 -17.41
CA GLY A 280 -9.70 -0.78 -17.42
C GLY A 280 -9.03 -0.39 -16.10
N ARG A 281 -8.31 -1.32 -15.48
CA ARG A 281 -7.62 -1.12 -14.19
C ARG A 281 -6.11 -1.31 -14.36
N GLN A 282 -5.36 -0.88 -13.35
CA GLN A 282 -3.90 -0.96 -13.32
C GLN A 282 -3.43 -1.60 -12.02
N ALA A 283 -2.23 -2.16 -12.06
CA ALA A 283 -1.54 -2.70 -10.90
C ALA A 283 -0.09 -2.19 -10.84
N ILE A 284 0.49 -2.19 -9.63
CA ILE A 284 1.93 -2.04 -9.39
C ILE A 284 2.41 -3.30 -8.65
N VAL A 285 3.62 -3.74 -8.98
CA VAL A 285 4.30 -4.80 -8.23
C VAL A 285 5.17 -4.14 -7.16
N THR A 286 4.71 -4.09 -5.91
CA THR A 286 5.45 -3.39 -4.84
C THR A 286 6.42 -4.29 -4.07
N GLU A 287 6.28 -5.62 -4.21
CA GLU A 287 7.29 -6.59 -3.77
C GLU A 287 7.53 -7.69 -4.81
N THR A 288 8.81 -7.84 -5.14
CA THR A 288 9.36 -9.01 -5.84
C THR A 288 10.85 -9.11 -5.53
N GLY A 289 11.45 -10.27 -5.76
CA GLY A 289 12.88 -10.44 -5.53
C GLY A 289 13.35 -11.87 -5.61
N GLY A 290 14.65 -12.05 -5.34
CA GLY A 290 15.32 -13.33 -5.29
C GLY A 290 16.76 -13.17 -4.81
N GLY A 291 17.42 -14.28 -4.50
CA GLY A 291 18.83 -14.24 -4.10
C GLY A 291 19.76 -13.84 -5.26
N ASP A 292 20.92 -13.26 -4.93
CA ASP A 292 21.96 -12.92 -5.91
C ASP A 292 22.59 -14.20 -6.50
N THR A 293 21.91 -14.76 -7.50
CA THR A 293 22.27 -16.02 -8.15
C THR A 293 21.97 -15.96 -9.64
N PRO A 294 22.67 -16.74 -10.49
CA PRO A 294 22.38 -16.79 -11.92
C PRO A 294 20.93 -17.19 -12.24
N SER A 295 20.32 -18.03 -11.40
CA SER A 295 18.91 -18.42 -11.57
C SER A 295 17.95 -17.25 -11.42
N CYS A 296 18.18 -16.40 -10.41
CA CYS A 296 17.34 -15.24 -10.16
C CYS A 296 17.62 -14.12 -11.15
N ALA A 297 18.88 -13.86 -11.50
CA ALA A 297 19.21 -12.89 -12.54
C ALA A 297 18.50 -13.22 -13.87
N LYS A 298 18.41 -14.51 -14.25
CA LYS A 298 17.65 -14.94 -15.42
C LYS A 298 16.15 -14.66 -15.27
N TYR A 299 15.52 -15.18 -14.22
CA TYR A 299 14.06 -15.14 -14.09
C TYR A 299 13.51 -13.76 -13.76
N LEU A 300 14.22 -12.98 -12.94
CA LEU A 300 13.85 -11.60 -12.63
C LEU A 300 13.97 -10.72 -13.88
N CYS A 301 15.04 -10.86 -14.69
CA CYS A 301 15.13 -10.16 -15.97
C CYS A 301 13.98 -10.51 -16.94
N GLN A 302 13.53 -11.77 -16.95
CA GLN A 302 12.38 -12.18 -17.76
C GLN A 302 11.09 -11.53 -17.26
N GLN A 303 10.88 -11.51 -15.94
CA GLN A 303 9.73 -10.87 -15.31
C GLN A 303 9.70 -9.37 -15.60
N LEU A 304 10.78 -8.64 -15.33
CA LEU A 304 10.86 -7.19 -15.53
C LEU A 304 10.60 -6.81 -16.99
N ARG A 305 11.18 -7.55 -17.95
CA ARG A 305 10.92 -7.34 -19.38
C ARG A 305 9.46 -7.56 -19.80
N TYR A 306 8.73 -8.42 -19.08
CA TYR A 306 7.31 -8.64 -19.33
C TYR A 306 6.44 -7.51 -18.76
N LEU A 307 6.86 -6.92 -17.64
CA LEU A 307 6.15 -5.85 -16.94
C LEU A 307 6.44 -4.45 -17.53
N GLU A 308 7.58 -4.28 -18.20
CA GLU A 308 7.88 -3.13 -19.05
C GLU A 308 6.86 -3.01 -20.18
#